data_AF-A0A645B442-F1
#
_entry.id   AF-A0A645B442-F1
#
_cell.length_a   1.000
_cell.length_b   1.000
_cell.length_c   1.000
_cell.angle_alpha   90.00
_cell.angle_beta   90.00
_cell.angle_gamma   90.00
#
_symmetry.space_group_name_H-M   'P 1'
#
loop_
_entity.id
_entity.type
_entity.pdbx_description
1 polymer ?
#
loop_
_entity_poly.entity_id
_entity_poly.type
_entity_poly.pdbx_seq_one_letter_code
_entity_poly.pdbx_strand_id
1 'polypeptide(L)'
;MLEDIKSIMDTDEGAADKYKAIALCLLGEAYSKIGESEKAYINFEEGLKEAKKKESISEDEYCMFLDIAADNAEKLDEYSKAVEYISENALLTRKNEGETERFCQYLIRTSKLYCLQKRYSDAVVMYEKAADMYKELYGEKSEKYIQILIEICKAYDAEHKYDDIIVRLEGLSDYADKKKEIMDMLASSYKSTGSFSKFIKLKFGGKQ
;
A
#
# COMPACT_ATOMS: atom_id res chain seq x y z
N MET A 1 -20.43 -1.97 -23.46
CA MET A 1 -20.10 -3.00 -22.45
C MET A 1 -21.32 -3.58 -21.76
N LEU A 2 -22.11 -2.83 -20.97
CA LEU A 2 -23.34 -3.36 -20.35
C LEU A 2 -24.40 -3.80 -21.37
N GLU A 3 -24.53 -3.07 -22.48
CA GLU A 3 -25.39 -3.46 -23.62
C GLU A 3 -24.86 -4.70 -24.35
N ASP A 4 -23.53 -4.85 -24.43
CA ASP A 4 -22.89 -6.03 -25.02
C ASP A 4 -23.09 -7.27 -24.13
N ILE A 5 -22.93 -7.12 -22.80
CA ILE A 5 -23.21 -8.18 -21.82
C ILE A 5 -24.68 -8.63 -21.94
N LYS A 6 -25.60 -7.67 -22.03
CA LYS A 6 -27.03 -7.95 -22.20
C LYS A 6 -27.31 -8.69 -23.52
N SER A 7 -26.76 -8.21 -24.63
CA SER A 7 -26.93 -8.83 -25.94
C SER A 7 -26.40 -10.27 -25.99
N ILE A 8 -25.34 -10.58 -25.25
CA ILE A 8 -24.77 -11.93 -25.24
C ILE A 8 -25.53 -12.85 -24.27
N MET A 9 -26.02 -12.34 -23.13
CA MET A 9 -26.92 -13.08 -22.25
C MET A 9 -28.22 -13.48 -22.96
N ASP A 10 -28.72 -12.65 -23.87
CA ASP A 10 -29.92 -12.94 -24.66
C ASP A 10 -29.70 -14.01 -25.75
N THR A 11 -28.45 -14.38 -26.06
CA THR A 11 -28.10 -15.23 -27.20
C THR A 11 -27.37 -16.55 -26.86
N ASP A 12 -26.87 -16.72 -25.63
CA ASP A 12 -26.15 -17.93 -25.20
C ASP A 12 -26.57 -18.33 -23.77
N GLU A 13 -27.18 -19.51 -23.60
CA GLU A 13 -27.63 -20.01 -22.30
C GLU A 13 -26.47 -20.29 -21.32
N GLY A 14 -25.24 -20.51 -21.81
CA GLY A 14 -24.02 -20.62 -21.00
C GLY A 14 -23.34 -19.28 -20.72
N ALA A 15 -23.79 -18.20 -21.37
CA ALA A 15 -23.23 -16.86 -21.19
C ALA A 15 -23.53 -16.28 -19.81
N ALA A 16 -24.65 -16.64 -19.19
CA ALA A 16 -24.99 -16.19 -17.84
C ALA A 16 -23.85 -16.48 -16.85
N ASP A 17 -23.28 -17.69 -16.89
CA ASP A 17 -22.16 -18.09 -16.03
C ASP A 17 -20.82 -17.47 -16.42
N LYS A 18 -20.65 -17.10 -17.69
CA LYS A 18 -19.44 -16.44 -18.22
C LYS A 18 -19.42 -14.95 -17.88
N TYR A 19 -20.54 -14.25 -17.99
CA TYR A 19 -20.64 -12.81 -17.72
C TYR A 19 -21.00 -12.46 -16.27
N LYS A 20 -21.40 -13.44 -15.46
CA LYS A 20 -21.67 -13.22 -14.03
C LYS A 20 -20.51 -12.52 -13.32
N ALA A 21 -19.28 -12.96 -13.55
CA ALA A 21 -18.08 -12.39 -12.92
C ALA A 21 -17.90 -10.90 -13.26
N ILE A 22 -17.94 -10.55 -14.55
CA ILE A 22 -17.78 -9.15 -14.98
C ILE A 22 -18.96 -8.28 -14.53
N ALA A 23 -20.19 -8.79 -14.57
CA ALA A 23 -21.36 -8.07 -14.11
C ALA A 23 -21.27 -7.73 -12.61
N LEU A 24 -20.84 -8.68 -11.78
CA LEU A 24 -20.60 -8.45 -10.35
C LEU A 24 -19.49 -7.42 -10.12
N CYS A 25 -18.36 -7.52 -10.81
CA CYS A 25 -17.29 -6.53 -10.67
C CYS A 25 -17.74 -5.11 -11.10
N LEU A 26 -18.50 -4.99 -12.18
CA LEU A 26 -19.08 -3.71 -12.63
C LEU A 26 -20.11 -3.15 -11.64
N LEU A 27 -20.92 -4.00 -11.02
CA LEU A 27 -21.81 -3.59 -9.92
C LEU A 27 -20.99 -3.12 -8.72
N GLY A 28 -19.90 -3.81 -8.37
CA GLY A 28 -18.97 -3.43 -7.33
C GLY A 28 -18.40 -2.03 -7.55
N GLU A 29 -17.92 -1.76 -8.77
CA GLU A 29 -17.42 -0.44 -9.17
C GLU A 29 -18.52 0.64 -9.09
N ALA A 30 -19.73 0.34 -9.59
CA ALA A 30 -20.84 1.28 -9.55
C ALA A 30 -21.24 1.64 -8.11
N TYR A 31 -21.33 0.65 -7.22
CA TYR A 31 -21.59 0.89 -5.79
C TYR A 31 -20.47 1.70 -5.14
N SER A 32 -19.21 1.42 -5.47
CA SER A 32 -18.08 2.19 -4.95
C SER A 32 -18.14 3.67 -5.34
N LYS A 33 -18.51 3.96 -6.60
CA LYS A 33 -18.66 5.32 -7.13
C LYS A 33 -19.74 6.14 -6.40
N ILE A 34 -20.80 5.49 -5.90
CA ILE A 34 -21.85 6.15 -5.12
C ILE A 34 -21.63 6.10 -3.60
N GLY A 35 -20.47 5.59 -3.16
CA GLY A 35 -20.08 5.55 -1.74
C GLY A 35 -20.63 4.36 -0.95
N GLU A 36 -21.33 3.43 -1.59
CA GLU A 36 -21.92 2.23 -0.98
C GLU A 36 -20.86 1.13 -0.83
N SER A 37 -19.87 1.36 0.04
CA SER A 37 -18.66 0.53 0.14
C SER A 37 -18.95 -0.93 0.52
N GLU A 38 -19.95 -1.18 1.38
CA GLU A 38 -20.36 -2.53 1.77
C GLU A 38 -20.95 -3.32 0.59
N LYS A 39 -21.84 -2.70 -0.19
CA LYS A 39 -22.39 -3.32 -1.40
C LYS A 39 -21.29 -3.55 -2.45
N ALA A 40 -20.36 -2.59 -2.59
CA ALA A 40 -19.22 -2.75 -3.48
C ALA A 40 -18.39 -3.97 -3.09
N TYR A 41 -18.02 -4.08 -1.81
CA TYR A 41 -17.23 -5.19 -1.26
C TYR A 41 -17.88 -6.55 -1.51
N ILE A 42 -19.17 -6.72 -1.21
CA ILE A 42 -19.89 -7.98 -1.44
C ILE A 42 -19.83 -8.40 -2.91
N ASN A 43 -20.06 -7.45 -3.84
CA ASN A 43 -20.03 -7.73 -5.27
C ASN A 43 -18.61 -8.06 -5.76
N PHE A 44 -17.58 -7.38 -5.25
CA PHE A 44 -16.19 -7.68 -5.60
C PHE A 44 -15.74 -9.04 -5.08
N GLU A 45 -16.08 -9.43 -3.84
CA GLU A 45 -15.72 -10.74 -3.29
C GLU A 45 -16.29 -11.90 -4.13
N GLU A 46 -17.53 -11.79 -4.59
CA GLU A 46 -18.11 -12.81 -5.47
C GLU A 46 -17.57 -12.72 -6.90
N GLY A 47 -17.51 -11.51 -7.47
CA GLY A 47 -17.09 -11.27 -8.85
C GLY A 47 -15.65 -11.68 -9.11
N LEU A 48 -14.70 -11.26 -8.26
CA LEU A 48 -13.28 -11.56 -8.40
C LEU A 48 -12.99 -13.05 -8.14
N LYS A 49 -13.72 -13.69 -7.22
CA LYS A 49 -13.60 -15.13 -6.98
C LYS A 49 -14.00 -15.95 -8.20
N GLU A 50 -15.04 -15.54 -8.92
CA GLU A 50 -15.46 -16.21 -10.16
C GLU A 50 -14.55 -15.87 -11.34
N ALA A 51 -14.11 -14.62 -11.46
CA ALA A 51 -13.14 -14.19 -12.45
C ALA A 51 -11.79 -14.92 -12.32
N LYS A 52 -11.36 -15.25 -11.10
CA LYS A 52 -10.13 -16.02 -10.89
C LYS A 52 -10.21 -17.45 -11.43
N LYS A 53 -11.42 -18.01 -11.55
CA LYS A 53 -11.65 -19.38 -12.04
C LYS A 53 -11.81 -19.46 -13.56
N LYS A 54 -12.05 -18.33 -14.23
CA LYS A 54 -12.46 -18.26 -15.64
C LYS A 54 -11.75 -17.08 -16.30
N GLU A 55 -11.19 -17.25 -17.49
CA GLU A 55 -10.65 -16.13 -18.29
C GLU A 55 -11.78 -15.27 -18.90
N SER A 56 -12.77 -14.88 -18.09
CA SER A 56 -13.98 -14.14 -18.50
C SER A 56 -13.80 -12.62 -18.52
N ILE A 57 -12.70 -12.12 -17.96
CA ILE A 57 -12.33 -10.70 -17.94
C ILE A 57 -10.88 -10.56 -18.41
N SER A 58 -10.55 -9.43 -19.03
CA SER A 58 -9.17 -9.14 -19.36
C SER A 58 -8.33 -8.95 -18.09
N GLU A 59 -7.03 -9.21 -18.19
CA GLU A 59 -6.11 -9.02 -17.05
C GLU A 59 -6.08 -7.55 -16.60
N ASP A 60 -6.18 -6.59 -17.54
CA ASP A 60 -6.25 -5.16 -17.24
C ASP A 60 -7.52 -4.80 -16.44
N GLU A 61 -8.69 -5.30 -16.85
CA GLU A 61 -9.95 -5.11 -16.11
C GLU A 61 -9.86 -5.76 -14.73
N TYR A 62 -9.27 -6.96 -14.64
CA TYR A 62 -9.09 -7.64 -13.36
C TYR A 62 -8.22 -6.84 -12.40
N CYS A 63 -7.07 -6.34 -12.85
CA CYS A 63 -6.20 -5.47 -12.07
C CYS A 63 -6.92 -4.20 -11.61
N MET A 64 -7.69 -3.56 -12.50
CA MET A 64 -8.51 -2.40 -12.14
C MET A 64 -9.54 -2.74 -11.04
N PHE A 65 -10.25 -3.86 -11.17
CA PHE A 65 -11.23 -4.27 -10.16
C PHE A 65 -10.58 -4.66 -8.84
N LEU A 66 -9.40 -5.28 -8.84
CA LEU A 66 -8.63 -5.55 -7.61
C LEU A 66 -8.27 -4.26 -6.87
N ASP A 67 -7.86 -3.20 -7.58
CA ASP A 67 -7.56 -1.91 -6.97
C ASP A 67 -8.78 -1.29 -6.30
N ILE A 68 -9.92 -1.29 -6.99
CA ILE A 68 -11.17 -0.75 -6.44
C ILE A 68 -11.66 -1.62 -5.27
N ALA A 69 -11.56 -2.95 -5.37
CA ALA A 69 -11.92 -3.86 -4.30
C ALA A 69 -11.07 -3.63 -3.05
N ALA A 70 -9.75 -3.41 -3.21
CA ALA A 70 -8.85 -3.04 -2.14
C ALA A 70 -9.30 -1.74 -1.47
N ASP A 71 -9.58 -0.69 -2.22
CA ASP A 71 -10.04 0.61 -1.68
C ASP A 71 -11.33 0.47 -0.85
N ASN A 72 -12.28 -0.37 -1.28
CA ASN A 72 -13.51 -0.58 -0.51
C ASN A 72 -13.27 -1.45 0.73
N ALA A 73 -12.42 -2.47 0.65
CA ALA A 73 -12.01 -3.25 1.81
C ALA A 73 -11.30 -2.37 2.86
N GLU A 74 -10.41 -1.45 2.43
CA GLU A 74 -9.76 -0.48 3.32
C GLU A 74 -10.76 0.42 4.04
N LYS A 75 -11.79 0.94 3.33
CA LYS A 75 -12.85 1.77 3.93
C LYS A 75 -13.70 1.05 4.96
N LEU A 76 -13.75 -0.28 4.89
CA LEU A 76 -14.49 -1.14 5.82
C LEU A 76 -13.60 -1.73 6.92
N ASP A 77 -12.34 -1.29 7.00
CA ASP A 77 -11.32 -1.83 7.90
C ASP A 77 -11.02 -3.34 7.69
N GLU A 78 -11.40 -3.88 6.54
CA GLU A 78 -11.11 -5.25 6.10
C GLU A 78 -9.68 -5.36 5.54
N TYR A 79 -8.70 -4.96 6.35
CA TYR A 79 -7.31 -4.79 5.92
C TYR A 79 -6.66 -6.08 5.40
N SER A 80 -7.04 -7.24 5.93
CA SER A 80 -6.56 -8.53 5.44
C SER A 80 -6.97 -8.76 3.98
N LYS A 81 -8.22 -8.42 3.63
CA LYS A 81 -8.70 -8.54 2.25
C LYS A 81 -8.12 -7.48 1.33
N ALA A 82 -7.96 -6.25 1.81
CA ALA A 82 -7.24 -5.24 1.05
C ALA A 82 -5.82 -5.71 0.69
N VAL A 83 -5.09 -6.31 1.64
CA VAL A 83 -3.77 -6.89 1.39
C VAL A 83 -3.83 -8.04 0.38
N GLU A 84 -4.82 -8.93 0.44
CA GLU A 84 -4.97 -10.00 -0.55
C GLU A 84 -5.13 -9.44 -1.97
N TYR A 85 -6.04 -8.48 -2.16
CA TYR A 85 -6.28 -7.87 -3.48
C TYR A 85 -5.04 -7.12 -4.00
N ILE A 86 -4.39 -6.31 -3.15
CA ILE A 86 -3.18 -5.58 -3.52
C ILE A 86 -2.04 -6.54 -3.85
N SER A 87 -1.87 -7.62 -3.08
CA SER A 87 -0.79 -8.58 -3.31
C SER A 87 -0.99 -9.33 -4.62
N GLU A 88 -2.22 -9.70 -4.94
CA GLU A 88 -2.55 -10.30 -6.25
C GLU A 88 -2.24 -9.32 -7.40
N ASN A 89 -2.65 -8.06 -7.27
CA ASN A 89 -2.38 -7.04 -8.28
C ASN A 89 -0.87 -6.74 -8.43
N ALA A 90 -0.12 -6.74 -7.31
CA ALA A 90 1.32 -6.58 -7.31
C ALA A 90 2.03 -7.72 -8.05
N LEU A 91 1.56 -8.97 -7.89
CA LEU A 91 2.11 -10.12 -8.61
C LEU A 91 1.86 -10.03 -10.12
N LEU A 92 0.66 -9.61 -10.53
CA LEU A 92 0.33 -9.39 -11.94
C LEU A 92 1.17 -8.26 -12.54
N THR A 93 1.27 -7.13 -11.84
CA THR A 93 2.12 -5.99 -12.25
C THR A 93 3.58 -6.42 -12.40
N ARG A 94 4.12 -7.17 -11.42
CA ARG A 94 5.50 -7.67 -11.48
C ARG A 94 5.72 -8.64 -12.64
N LYS A 95 4.75 -9.51 -12.93
CA LYS A 95 4.81 -10.46 -14.04
C LYS A 95 4.82 -9.74 -15.40
N ASN A 96 4.00 -8.71 -15.55
CA ASN A 96 3.76 -8.07 -16.85
C ASN A 96 4.75 -6.94 -17.15
N GLU A 97 5.06 -6.14 -16.14
CA GLU A 97 5.82 -4.90 -16.28
C GLU A 97 7.18 -4.98 -15.57
N GLY A 98 7.37 -5.95 -14.67
CA GLY A 98 8.55 -6.03 -13.80
C GLY A 98 8.39 -5.22 -12.50
N GLU A 99 9.50 -4.99 -11.80
CA GLU A 99 9.54 -4.21 -10.57
C GLU A 99 9.54 -2.70 -10.88
N THR A 100 8.43 -2.19 -11.38
CA THR A 100 8.24 -0.77 -11.76
C THR A 100 7.89 0.11 -10.57
N GLU A 101 7.80 1.43 -10.78
CA GLU A 101 7.25 2.35 -9.77
C GLU A 101 5.85 1.92 -9.30
N ARG A 102 5.02 1.39 -10.21
CA ARG A 102 3.68 0.88 -9.89
C ARG A 102 3.76 -0.30 -8.92
N PHE A 103 4.67 -1.25 -9.15
CA PHE A 103 4.93 -2.35 -8.21
C PHE A 103 5.38 -1.82 -6.84
N CYS A 104 6.26 -0.80 -6.80
CA CYS A 104 6.68 -0.17 -5.56
C CYS A 104 5.50 0.44 -4.78
N GLN A 105 4.56 1.10 -5.48
CA GLN A 105 3.36 1.67 -4.85
C GLN A 105 2.50 0.59 -4.18
N TYR A 106 2.39 -0.60 -4.77
CA TYR A 106 1.70 -1.73 -4.11
C TYR A 106 2.40 -2.20 -2.85
N LEU A 107 3.74 -2.30 -2.85
CA LEU A 107 4.50 -2.63 -1.64
C LEU A 107 4.22 -1.61 -0.52
N ILE A 108 4.24 -0.32 -0.84
CA ILE A 108 3.98 0.77 0.11
C ILE A 108 2.56 0.69 0.67
N ARG A 109 1.57 0.41 -0.19
CA ARG A 109 0.17 0.23 0.26
C ARG A 109 0.06 -0.97 1.21
N THR A 110 0.63 -2.13 0.83
CA THR A 110 0.64 -3.32 1.70
C THR A 110 1.30 -3.02 3.05
N SER A 111 2.43 -2.31 3.08
CA SER A 111 3.08 -1.93 4.34
C SER A 111 2.18 -1.09 5.24
N LYS A 112 1.47 -0.10 4.69
CA LYS A 112 0.52 0.72 5.46
C LYS A 112 -0.59 -0.12 6.07
N LEU A 113 -1.12 -1.08 5.32
CA LEU A 113 -2.15 -1.99 5.81
C LEU A 113 -1.63 -2.92 6.91
N TYR A 114 -0.37 -3.36 6.83
CA TYR A 114 0.26 -4.08 7.93
C TYR A 114 0.44 -3.21 9.17
N CYS A 115 0.79 -1.93 9.03
CA CYS A 115 0.81 -1.00 10.17
C CYS A 115 -0.57 -0.84 10.83
N LEU A 116 -1.66 -0.73 10.04
CA LEU A 116 -3.03 -0.66 10.57
C LEU A 116 -3.42 -1.94 11.33
N GLN A 117 -2.91 -3.10 10.88
CA GLN A 117 -3.05 -4.38 11.58
C GLN A 117 -2.07 -4.55 12.75
N LYS A 118 -1.25 -3.55 13.09
CA LYS A 118 -0.17 -3.60 14.11
C LYS A 118 0.90 -4.66 13.81
N ARG A 119 1.02 -5.08 12.55
CA ARG A 119 2.04 -6.01 12.04
C ARG A 119 3.26 -5.24 11.56
N TYR A 120 3.89 -4.49 12.46
CA TYR A 120 4.93 -3.53 12.11
C TYR A 120 6.18 -4.19 11.51
N SER A 121 6.62 -5.33 12.05
CA SER A 121 7.74 -6.10 11.48
C SER A 121 7.48 -6.53 10.02
N ASP A 122 6.24 -6.95 9.68
CA ASP A 122 5.87 -7.29 8.30
C ASP A 122 5.85 -6.04 7.40
N ALA A 123 5.36 -4.90 7.93
CA ALA A 123 5.35 -3.63 7.22
C ALA A 123 6.77 -3.16 6.88
N VAL A 124 7.71 -3.30 7.81
CA VAL A 124 9.12 -2.93 7.60
C VAL A 124 9.72 -3.73 6.45
N VAL A 125 9.51 -5.06 6.38
CA VAL A 125 10.02 -5.88 5.26
C VAL A 125 9.57 -5.34 3.90
N MET A 126 8.29 -5.00 3.78
CA MET A 126 7.73 -4.46 2.53
C MET A 126 8.23 -3.04 2.24
N TYR A 127 8.38 -2.20 3.27
CA TYR A 127 8.94 -0.86 3.13
C TYR A 127 10.41 -0.87 2.75
N GLU A 128 11.24 -1.78 3.26
CA GLU A 128 12.66 -1.86 2.85
C GLU A 128 12.77 -2.14 1.35
N LYS A 129 11.98 -3.09 0.84
CA LYS A 129 11.98 -3.38 -0.60
C LYS A 129 11.54 -2.17 -1.42
N ALA A 130 10.53 -1.42 -0.95
CA ALA A 130 10.12 -0.18 -1.58
C ALA A 130 11.19 0.92 -1.49
N ALA A 131 11.92 1.00 -0.37
CA ALA A 131 13.01 1.95 -0.17
C ALA A 131 14.16 1.68 -1.15
N ASP A 132 14.55 0.42 -1.32
CA ASP A 132 15.58 0.01 -2.28
C ASP A 132 15.20 0.43 -3.71
N MET A 133 13.94 0.18 -4.10
CA MET A 133 13.44 0.59 -5.41
C MET A 133 13.44 2.11 -5.60
N TYR A 134 12.94 2.88 -4.63
CA TYR A 134 12.94 4.35 -4.72
C TYR A 134 14.33 4.95 -4.66
N LYS A 135 15.27 4.31 -3.95
CA LYS A 135 16.67 4.67 -3.97
C LYS A 135 17.28 4.48 -5.36
N GLU A 136 17.00 3.37 -6.04
CA GLU A 136 17.49 3.13 -7.40
C GLU A 136 16.86 4.07 -8.42
N LEU A 137 15.55 4.32 -8.33
CA LEU A 137 14.80 5.15 -9.28
C LEU A 137 15.07 6.66 -9.14
N TYR A 138 15.25 7.15 -7.90
CA TYR A 138 15.29 8.59 -7.62
C TYR A 138 16.50 9.04 -6.81
N GLY A 139 17.29 8.11 -6.27
CA GLY A 139 18.45 8.40 -5.43
C GLY A 139 18.15 8.55 -3.94
N GLU A 140 19.20 8.43 -3.13
CA GLU A 140 19.16 8.43 -1.65
C GLU A 140 18.76 9.77 -1.01
N LYS A 141 18.69 10.85 -1.80
CA LYS A 141 18.26 12.18 -1.35
C LYS A 141 16.89 12.57 -1.88
N SER A 142 16.19 11.66 -2.55
CA SER A 142 14.85 11.94 -3.05
C SER A 142 13.84 12.00 -1.90
N GLU A 143 12.85 12.86 -2.05
CA GLU A 143 11.74 12.95 -1.10
C GLU A 143 11.01 11.60 -0.95
N LYS A 144 10.83 10.87 -2.06
CA LYS A 144 10.20 9.55 -2.06
C LYS A 144 10.95 8.54 -1.21
N TYR A 145 12.28 8.42 -1.38
CA TYR A 145 13.10 7.52 -0.57
C TYR A 145 13.04 7.90 0.91
N ILE A 146 13.23 9.18 1.23
CA ILE A 146 13.23 9.67 2.62
C ILE A 146 11.88 9.49 3.28
N GLN A 147 10.78 9.67 2.56
CA GLN A 147 9.45 9.41 3.10
C GLN A 147 9.29 7.95 3.51
N ILE A 148 9.80 6.98 2.72
CA ILE A 148 9.75 5.56 3.11
C ILE A 148 10.61 5.29 4.35
N LEU A 149 11.78 5.92 4.48
CA LEU A 149 12.59 5.79 5.69
C LEU A 149 11.86 6.30 6.94
N ILE A 150 11.10 7.39 6.80
CA ILE A 150 10.26 7.91 7.87
C ILE A 150 9.16 6.91 8.23
N GLU A 151 8.49 6.30 7.25
CA GLU A 151 7.46 5.28 7.52
C GLU A 151 8.02 4.02 8.21
N ILE A 152 9.24 3.59 7.84
CA ILE A 152 9.96 2.53 8.55
C ILE A 152 10.23 2.92 10.00
N CYS A 153 10.68 4.15 10.23
CA CYS A 153 10.97 4.64 11.59
C CYS A 153 9.70 4.74 12.45
N LYS A 154 8.55 5.09 11.86
CA LYS A 154 7.26 5.06 12.57
C LYS A 154 6.89 3.64 12.98
N ALA A 155 7.13 2.64 12.12
CA ALA A 155 6.91 1.24 12.45
C ALA A 155 7.85 0.77 13.59
N TYR A 156 9.12 1.17 13.56
CA TYR A 156 10.06 0.90 14.65
C TYR A 156 9.68 1.59 15.96
N ASP A 157 9.17 2.82 15.92
CA ASP A 157 8.72 3.55 17.12
C ASP A 157 7.57 2.81 17.81
N ALA A 158 6.63 2.28 17.01
CA ALA A 158 5.53 1.47 17.50
C ALA A 158 5.96 0.12 18.12
N GLU A 159 7.16 -0.37 17.77
CA GLU A 159 7.80 -1.55 18.39
C GLU A 159 8.86 -1.17 19.44
N HIS A 160 8.99 0.11 19.80
CA HIS A 160 10.00 0.64 20.74
C HIS A 160 11.46 0.35 20.32
N LYS A 161 11.71 0.19 19.02
CA LYS A 161 13.04 -0.06 18.43
C LYS A 161 13.78 1.26 18.15
N TYR A 162 14.08 1.99 19.22
CA TYR A 162 14.63 3.35 19.14
C TYR A 162 16.05 3.42 18.56
N ASP A 163 16.87 2.39 18.77
CA ASP A 163 18.22 2.34 18.19
C ASP A 163 18.17 2.23 16.66
N ASP A 164 17.23 1.46 16.11
CA ASP A 164 17.03 1.34 14.65
C ASP A 164 16.61 2.67 14.01
N ILE A 165 15.75 3.45 14.69
CA ILE A 165 15.38 4.81 14.26
C ILE A 165 16.60 5.72 14.21
N ILE A 166 17.44 5.69 15.26
CA ILE A 166 18.65 6.51 15.33
C ILE A 166 19.58 6.16 14.17
N VAL A 167 19.89 4.87 13.98
CA VAL A 167 20.77 4.40 12.90
C VAL A 167 20.27 4.87 11.54
N ARG A 168 18.96 4.81 11.29
CA ARG A 168 18.39 5.20 9.99
C ARG A 168 18.36 6.71 9.76
N LEU A 169 18.10 7.51 10.78
CA LEU A 169 17.83 8.95 10.63
C LEU A 169 18.99 9.87 11.01
N GLU A 170 20.01 9.39 11.73
CA GLU A 170 21.10 10.26 12.23
C GLU A 170 21.84 11.00 11.11
N GLY A 171 21.98 10.38 9.92
CA GLY A 171 22.60 11.01 8.74
C GLY A 171 21.67 11.94 7.93
N LEU A 172 20.40 12.04 8.28
CA LEU A 172 19.37 12.76 7.51
C LEU A 172 18.80 13.99 8.22
N SER A 173 19.37 14.38 9.38
CA SER A 173 18.87 15.50 10.18
C SER A 173 18.85 16.86 9.47
N ASP A 174 19.60 17.01 8.38
CA ASP A 174 19.67 18.24 7.59
C ASP A 174 18.82 18.22 6.31
N TYR A 175 18.03 17.18 6.08
CA TYR A 175 17.12 17.14 4.93
C TYR A 175 15.99 18.17 5.08
N ALA A 176 16.02 19.23 4.28
CA ALA A 176 15.23 20.45 4.50
C ALA A 176 13.72 20.20 4.67
N ASP A 177 13.11 19.42 3.76
CA ASP A 177 11.65 19.28 3.69
C ASP A 177 11.06 18.46 4.85
N LYS A 178 11.86 17.57 5.46
CA LYS A 178 11.45 16.71 6.58
C LYS A 178 12.25 16.92 7.86
N LYS A 179 13.06 17.99 7.91
CA LYS A 179 13.99 18.29 9.00
C LYS A 179 13.34 18.22 10.36
N LYS A 180 12.18 18.86 10.52
CA LYS A 180 11.45 18.90 11.79
C LYS A 180 11.01 17.50 12.24
N GLU A 181 10.38 16.73 11.37
CA GLU A 181 9.89 15.37 11.67
C GLU A 181 11.05 14.45 12.05
N ILE A 182 12.15 14.49 11.29
CA ILE A 182 13.37 13.72 11.55
C ILE A 182 13.99 14.10 12.91
N MET A 183 14.13 15.40 13.19
CA MET A 183 14.68 15.88 14.45
C MET A 183 13.82 15.50 15.66
N ASP A 184 12.50 15.51 15.52
CA ASP A 184 11.60 15.13 16.61
C ASP A 184 11.65 13.62 16.89
N MET A 185 11.69 12.77 15.86
CA MET A 185 11.89 11.32 16.02
C MET A 185 13.25 10.99 16.66
N LEU A 186 14.34 11.63 16.19
CA LEU A 186 15.67 11.45 16.78
C LEU A 186 15.72 11.92 18.23
N ALA A 187 15.11 13.06 18.55
CA ALA A 187 15.07 13.58 19.91
C ALA A 187 14.33 12.63 20.86
N SER A 188 13.17 12.12 20.45
CA SER A 188 12.41 11.13 21.22
C SER A 188 13.23 9.84 21.40
N SER A 189 13.85 9.35 20.34
CA SER A 189 14.66 8.12 20.37
C SER A 189 15.89 8.26 21.28
N TYR A 190 16.62 9.39 21.21
CA TYR A 190 17.75 9.65 22.11
C TYR A 190 17.34 9.74 23.57
N LYS A 191 16.16 10.31 23.86
CA LYS A 191 15.63 10.35 25.22
C LYS A 191 15.29 8.93 25.71
N SER A 192 14.66 8.12 24.86
CA SER A 192 14.28 6.74 25.19
C SER A 192 15.48 5.83 25.39
N THR A 193 16.58 6.03 24.66
CA THR A 193 17.82 5.23 24.81
C THR A 193 18.79 5.78 25.86
N GLY A 194 18.45 6.89 26.53
CA GLY A 194 19.33 7.53 27.52
C GLY A 194 20.53 8.26 26.92
N SER A 195 20.54 8.49 25.60
CA SER A 195 21.58 9.20 24.85
C SER A 195 21.49 10.73 25.04
N PHE A 196 21.51 11.20 26.28
CA PHE A 196 21.25 12.61 26.63
C PHE A 196 22.24 13.61 26.02
N SER A 197 23.51 13.21 25.82
CA SER A 197 24.50 14.07 25.17
C SER A 197 24.13 14.37 23.71
N LYS A 198 23.73 13.34 22.96
CA LYS A 198 23.23 13.47 21.58
C LYS A 198 21.91 14.27 21.55
N PHE A 199 20.99 14.01 22.48
CA PHE A 199 19.76 14.80 22.62
C PHE A 199 20.01 16.30 22.83
N ILE A 200 20.87 16.66 23.79
CA ILE A 200 21.21 18.05 24.10
C ILE A 200 21.88 18.70 22.89
N LYS A 201 22.83 18.02 22.25
CA LYS A 201 23.50 18.52 21.04
C LYS A 201 22.50 18.75 19.91
N LEU A 202 21.56 17.83 19.69
CA LEU A 202 20.53 17.95 18.65
C LEU A 202 19.59 19.13 18.89
N LYS A 203 19.13 19.35 20.13
CA LYS A 203 18.17 20.43 20.45
C LYS A 203 18.83 21.80 20.64
N PHE A 204 20.08 21.87 21.08
CA PHE A 204 20.72 23.12 21.53
C PHE A 204 22.07 23.43 20.85
N GLY A 205 22.68 22.49 20.13
CA GLY A 205 24.02 22.62 19.57
C GLY A 205 24.17 23.57 18.36
N GLY A 206 23.06 24.07 17.80
CA GLY A 206 23.06 25.06 16.70
C GLY A 206 23.09 26.53 17.15
N LYS A 207 23.26 26.81 18.45
CA LYS A 207 23.41 28.17 18.98
C LYS A 207 24.89 28.48 19.21
N GLN A 208 25.59 28.92 18.16
CA GLN A 208 26.80 29.74 18.26
C GLN A 208 26.76 30.82 17.19
#